data_AF-A0A161HTD5-F1
#
_entry.id   AF-A0A161HTD5-F1
#
_cell.length_a   1.000
_cell.length_b   1.000
_cell.length_c   1.000
_cell.angle_alpha   90.00
_cell.angle_beta   90.00
_cell.angle_gamma   90.00
#
_symmetry.space_group_name_H-M   'P 1'
#
loop_
_entity.id
_entity.type
_entity.pdbx_description
1 polymer ?
#
loop_
_entity_poly.entity_id
_entity_poly.type
_entity_poly.pdbx_seq_one_letter_code
_entity_poly.pdbx_strand_id
1 'polypeptide(L)'
;MNLIDSAYGWVWFLQTPFLGDLLTGFSLMTVAVLVTTLCLRLALRVGGDYFGLVDHPGGHRAHRHPTPLIGGIAITVSMLLCCLVAHGLWGGQGLLEGPLPVALIAAMVLLLAVGVWDDARAISVRIRFGAQALAVAVLLGSGVAIFDIGIVSLDVLPWSWLALAVASLITLVAVVGCINAYNLVDGMDGLAAGLGAVTLAGLLWLVMWSGQAPTAMLVFAQLGALVGFLWLNLRVGRPRALVFLGDAGSTTLGLLLAYWVIVLSQPGVALLPPESALWLLGVPIVDTLRVMVERWARGGSPFKPGHDHLHHLLQGAGFSVNRALAVMLLVHGLMVVVGLAQAQLHFPPEIMVLGWALLLPVSMLGARRLRQVAMTSSGTLPAATLALAQQGRSGHR
;
A
#
# COMPACT_ATOMS: atom_id res chain seq x y z
N MET A 1 22.40 -1.39 24.19
CA MET A 1 21.56 -0.36 24.82
C MET A 1 20.99 -0.98 26.09
N ASN A 2 21.29 -0.44 27.26
CA ASN A 2 21.05 -1.11 28.53
C ASN A 2 19.55 -1.12 28.89
N LEU A 3 19.10 -2.21 29.51
CA LEU A 3 17.74 -2.43 30.07
C LEU A 3 17.28 -1.40 31.12
N ILE A 4 18.07 -0.36 31.38
CA ILE A 4 17.76 0.75 32.30
C ILE A 4 17.06 1.91 31.55
N ASP A 5 17.22 2.03 30.23
CA ASP A 5 16.52 3.06 29.43
C ASP A 5 15.02 2.76 29.22
N SER A 6 14.59 1.51 29.37
CA SER A 6 13.19 1.12 29.17
C SER A 6 12.25 1.55 30.32
N ALA A 7 12.79 1.94 31.48
CA ALA A 7 11.99 2.41 32.61
C ALA A 7 11.52 3.87 32.44
N TYR A 8 12.13 4.64 31.54
CA TYR A 8 11.81 6.05 31.30
C TYR A 8 10.95 6.31 30.04
N GLY A 9 10.61 5.27 29.27
CA GLY A 9 9.81 5.41 28.03
C GLY A 9 8.43 6.05 28.26
N TRP A 10 7.80 5.80 29.41
CA TRP A 10 6.51 6.43 29.76
C TRP A 10 6.65 7.88 30.27
N VAL A 11 7.82 8.26 30.79
CA VAL A 11 8.10 9.63 31.25
C VAL A 11 8.36 10.55 30.05
N TRP A 12 8.90 10.01 28.94
CA TRP A 12 9.01 10.73 27.67
C TRP A 12 7.63 11.16 27.12
N PHE A 13 6.59 10.33 27.29
CA PHE A 13 5.20 10.66 26.94
C PHE A 13 4.67 11.93 27.65
N LEU A 14 5.22 12.25 28.83
CA LEU A 14 4.86 13.43 29.64
C LEU A 14 5.76 14.64 29.36
N GLN A 15 6.73 14.52 28.46
CA GLN A 15 7.53 15.66 28.01
C GLN A 15 6.68 16.53 27.07
N THR A 16 6.67 17.83 27.34
CA THR A 16 5.93 18.85 26.59
C THR A 16 6.10 18.83 25.06
N PRO A 17 7.26 18.47 24.46
CA PRO A 17 7.37 18.40 22.99
C PRO A 17 6.54 17.26 22.37
N PHE A 18 6.49 16.06 22.96
CA PHE A 18 5.80 14.93 22.35
C PHE A 18 4.28 15.14 22.25
N LEU A 19 3.65 15.60 23.33
CA LEU A 19 2.21 15.90 23.31
C LEU A 19 1.90 17.03 22.33
N GLY A 20 2.77 18.05 22.24
CA GLY A 20 2.66 19.13 21.27
C GLY A 20 2.73 18.63 19.82
N ASP A 21 3.68 17.76 19.51
CA ASP A 21 3.81 17.12 18.20
C ASP A 21 2.57 16.27 17.87
N LEU A 22 2.08 15.49 18.83
CA LEU A 22 0.89 14.66 18.66
C LEU A 22 -0.35 15.51 18.33
N LEU A 23 -0.60 16.56 19.11
CA LEU A 23 -1.73 17.48 18.88
C LEU A 23 -1.61 18.18 17.52
N THR A 24 -0.40 18.57 17.15
CA THR A 24 -0.15 19.22 15.86
C THR A 24 -0.37 18.25 14.70
N GLY A 25 0.12 17.01 14.82
CA GLY A 25 -0.09 15.93 13.87
C GLY A 25 -1.57 15.62 13.66
N PHE A 26 -2.34 15.47 14.74
CA PHE A 26 -3.80 15.29 14.65
C PHE A 26 -4.51 16.48 14.02
N SER A 27 -4.03 17.71 14.26
CA SER A 27 -4.58 18.92 13.63
C SER A 27 -4.35 18.89 12.12
N LEU A 28 -3.13 18.58 11.67
CA LEU A 28 -2.82 18.42 10.24
C LEU A 28 -3.60 17.27 9.60
N MET A 29 -3.73 16.14 10.28
CA MET A 29 -4.56 15.02 9.82
C MET A 29 -6.01 15.47 9.63
N THR A 30 -6.56 16.23 10.58
CA THR A 30 -7.92 16.77 10.50
C THR A 30 -8.07 17.71 9.31
N VAL A 31 -7.11 18.63 9.10
CA VAL A 31 -7.08 19.50 7.92
C VAL A 31 -7.05 18.68 6.63
N ALA A 32 -6.19 17.66 6.54
CA ALA A 32 -6.11 16.79 5.36
C ALA A 32 -7.40 16.02 5.09
N VAL A 33 -8.07 15.52 6.14
CA VAL A 33 -9.39 14.87 6.03
C VAL A 33 -10.42 15.85 5.46
N LEU A 34 -10.46 17.09 5.98
CA LEU A 34 -11.41 18.11 5.54
C LEU A 34 -11.14 18.55 4.10
N VAL A 35 -9.88 18.81 3.75
CA VAL A 35 -9.47 19.18 2.38
C VAL A 35 -9.80 18.07 1.41
N THR A 36 -9.42 16.82 1.68
CA THR A 36 -9.72 15.68 0.81
C THR A 36 -11.23 15.51 0.63
N THR A 37 -11.99 15.55 1.73
CA THR A 37 -13.45 15.42 1.67
C THR A 37 -14.10 16.57 0.90
N LEU A 38 -13.61 17.79 1.06
CA LEU A 38 -14.08 18.96 0.32
C LEU A 38 -13.77 18.82 -1.18
N CYS A 39 -12.54 18.47 -1.55
CA CYS A 39 -12.14 18.22 -2.94
C CYS A 39 -13.04 17.17 -3.58
N LEU A 40 -13.29 16.04 -2.89
CA LEU A 40 -14.17 14.99 -3.38
C LEU A 40 -15.62 15.48 -3.53
N ARG A 41 -16.16 16.21 -2.55
CA ARG A 41 -17.53 16.76 -2.63
C ARG A 41 -17.68 17.79 -3.76
N LEU A 42 -16.67 18.62 -3.98
CA LEU A 42 -16.67 19.58 -5.08
C LEU A 42 -16.59 18.87 -6.43
N ALA A 43 -15.69 17.90 -6.58
CA ALA A 43 -15.56 17.10 -7.80
C ALA A 43 -16.84 16.30 -8.10
N LEU A 44 -17.51 15.76 -7.08
CA LEU A 44 -18.82 15.12 -7.22
C LEU A 44 -19.92 16.10 -7.69
N ARG A 45 -19.85 17.39 -7.31
CA ARG A 45 -20.82 18.42 -7.71
C ARG A 45 -20.59 18.96 -9.11
N VAL A 46 -19.33 19.14 -9.51
CA VAL A 46 -18.96 19.65 -10.85
C VAL A 46 -19.18 18.59 -11.94
N GLY A 47 -19.29 17.31 -11.55
CA GLY A 47 -19.65 16.20 -12.42
C GLY A 47 -18.42 15.58 -13.10
N GLY A 48 -18.13 14.31 -12.80
CA GLY A 48 -17.06 13.57 -13.47
C GLY A 48 -17.30 13.40 -14.98
N ASP A 49 -18.57 13.45 -15.40
CA ASP A 49 -18.99 13.27 -16.80
C ASP A 49 -18.37 14.34 -17.73
N TYR A 50 -18.14 15.55 -17.23
CA TYR A 50 -17.53 16.63 -18.02
C TYR A 50 -16.08 16.34 -18.43
N PHE A 51 -15.35 15.58 -17.60
CA PHE A 51 -13.94 15.24 -17.81
C PHE A 51 -13.71 13.80 -18.27
N GLY A 52 -14.77 13.00 -18.43
CA GLY A 52 -14.65 11.57 -18.74
C GLY A 52 -14.07 10.72 -17.60
N LEU A 53 -13.97 11.28 -16.38
CA LEU A 53 -13.43 10.61 -15.19
C LEU A 53 -14.51 9.82 -14.46
N VAL A 54 -15.24 9.00 -15.20
CA VAL A 54 -16.35 8.19 -14.69
C VAL A 54 -16.20 6.77 -15.19
N ASP A 55 -16.12 5.86 -14.23
CA ASP A 55 -16.12 4.45 -14.49
C ASP A 55 -17.56 3.98 -14.79
N HIS A 56 -17.84 3.73 -16.07
CA HIS A 56 -19.14 3.25 -16.54
C HIS A 56 -19.25 1.72 -16.45
N PRO A 57 -20.40 1.17 -16.03
CA PRO A 57 -20.60 -0.27 -15.93
C PRO A 57 -20.53 -0.98 -17.29
N GLY A 58 -19.78 -2.09 -17.38
CA GLY A 58 -19.65 -2.93 -18.58
C GLY A 58 -18.42 -3.85 -18.61
N GLY A 59 -18.49 -4.98 -19.33
CA GLY A 59 -17.37 -5.90 -19.52
C GLY A 59 -16.97 -6.69 -18.25
N HIS A 60 -15.70 -6.58 -17.86
CA HIS A 60 -15.12 -7.28 -16.69
C HIS A 60 -15.35 -6.54 -15.35
N ARG A 61 -16.08 -5.41 -15.33
CA ARG A 61 -16.26 -4.55 -14.15
C ARG A 61 -17.49 -4.97 -13.33
N ALA A 62 -17.35 -5.04 -12.00
CA ALA A 62 -18.36 -5.62 -11.09
C ALA A 62 -19.43 -4.63 -10.58
N HIS A 63 -19.33 -3.33 -10.89
CA HIS A 63 -20.30 -2.33 -10.44
C HIS A 63 -21.45 -2.13 -11.45
N ARG A 64 -22.58 -1.62 -10.94
CA ARG A 64 -23.82 -1.44 -11.71
C ARG A 64 -24.14 0.01 -12.05
N HIS A 65 -23.30 0.95 -11.60
CA HIS A 65 -23.57 2.37 -11.73
C HIS A 65 -22.30 3.15 -12.06
N PRO A 66 -22.40 4.20 -12.88
CA PRO A 66 -21.29 5.12 -13.13
C PRO A 66 -20.75 5.68 -11.81
N THR A 67 -19.46 5.51 -11.57
CA THR A 67 -18.79 5.97 -10.34
C THR A 67 -17.57 6.82 -10.68
N PRO A 68 -17.43 8.04 -10.13
CA PRO A 68 -16.32 8.93 -10.47
C PRO A 68 -14.93 8.44 -10.02
N LEU A 69 -13.94 8.54 -10.92
CA LEU A 69 -12.51 8.22 -10.73
C LEU A 69 -11.72 9.47 -10.30
N ILE A 70 -12.12 10.06 -9.18
CA ILE A 70 -11.57 11.34 -8.69
C ILE A 70 -10.79 11.19 -7.38
N GLY A 71 -10.76 9.97 -6.81
CA GLY A 71 -10.10 9.67 -5.55
C GLY A 71 -8.62 10.03 -5.54
N GLY A 72 -7.88 9.57 -6.55
CA GLY A 72 -6.45 9.82 -6.68
C GLY A 72 -6.06 11.29 -6.77
N ILE A 73 -6.87 12.09 -7.48
CA ILE A 73 -6.66 13.54 -7.58
C ILE A 73 -6.84 14.19 -6.21
N ALA A 74 -7.94 13.90 -5.52
CA ALA A 74 -8.21 14.52 -4.22
C ALA A 74 -7.18 14.13 -3.16
N ILE A 75 -6.79 12.86 -3.10
CA ILE A 75 -5.75 12.38 -2.19
C ILE A 75 -4.43 13.09 -2.48
N THR A 76 -3.97 13.06 -3.74
CA THR A 76 -2.66 13.63 -4.09
C THR A 76 -2.63 15.14 -3.86
N VAL A 77 -3.66 15.88 -4.27
CA VAL A 77 -3.74 17.33 -4.02
C VAL A 77 -3.74 17.62 -2.51
N SER A 78 -4.48 16.86 -1.71
CA SER A 78 -4.47 17.04 -0.26
C SER A 78 -3.10 16.74 0.34
N MET A 79 -2.43 15.68 -0.11
CA MET A 79 -1.08 15.34 0.32
C MET A 79 -0.09 16.47 -0.02
N LEU A 80 -0.10 16.98 -1.25
CA LEU A 80 0.76 18.07 -1.69
C LEU A 80 0.53 19.36 -0.90
N LEU A 81 -0.73 19.75 -0.67
CA LEU A 81 -1.07 20.92 0.14
C LEU A 81 -0.56 20.77 1.57
N CYS A 82 -0.70 19.59 2.15
CA CYS A 82 -0.22 19.34 3.50
C CYS A 82 1.31 19.28 3.57
N CYS A 83 2.00 18.75 2.56
CA CYS A 83 3.45 18.85 2.43
C CYS A 83 3.90 20.31 2.48
N LEU A 84 3.22 21.19 1.74
CA LEU A 84 3.55 22.61 1.68
C LEU A 84 3.34 23.31 3.02
N VAL A 85 2.22 23.03 3.69
CA VAL A 85 1.92 23.57 5.03
C VAL A 85 2.95 23.06 6.05
N ALA A 86 3.25 21.76 6.06
CA ALA A 86 4.26 21.19 6.94
C ALA A 86 5.65 21.79 6.67
N HIS A 87 6.05 21.94 5.41
CA HIS A 87 7.30 22.59 5.07
C HIS A 87 7.37 24.03 5.59
N GLY A 88 6.28 24.80 5.48
CA GLY A 88 6.20 26.17 5.99
C GLY A 88 6.25 26.28 7.52
N LEU A 89 5.69 25.31 8.25
CA LEU A 89 5.66 25.31 9.71
C LEU A 89 6.97 24.82 10.35
N TRP A 90 7.64 23.83 9.75
CA TRP A 90 8.89 23.24 10.27
C TRP A 90 10.14 23.65 9.50
N GLY A 91 10.05 24.67 8.63
CA GLY A 91 11.20 25.25 7.93
C GLY A 91 11.99 24.25 7.08
N GLY A 92 11.32 23.19 6.63
CA GLY A 92 11.95 22.11 5.88
C GLY A 92 12.92 21.24 6.67
N GLN A 93 12.84 21.14 7.99
CA GLN A 93 13.76 20.34 8.82
C GLN A 93 13.61 18.81 8.68
N GLY A 94 14.67 18.06 8.96
CA GLY A 94 14.67 16.59 9.01
C GLY A 94 14.63 15.94 7.61
N LEU A 95 13.79 14.91 7.41
CA LEU A 95 13.61 14.30 6.07
C LEU A 95 12.89 15.21 5.07
N LEU A 96 12.54 16.43 5.50
CA LEU A 96 12.07 17.50 4.64
C LEU A 96 13.22 18.38 4.10
N GLU A 97 14.47 18.12 4.51
CA GLU A 97 15.65 18.85 4.04
C GLU A 97 16.14 18.27 2.71
N GLY A 98 16.64 19.14 1.83
CA GLY A 98 17.29 18.73 0.59
C GLY A 98 16.33 18.28 -0.53
N PRO A 99 16.79 17.46 -1.49
CA PRO A 99 16.04 17.16 -2.71
C PRO A 99 14.92 16.12 -2.52
N LEU A 100 14.87 15.41 -1.40
CA LEU A 100 13.96 14.27 -1.19
C LEU A 100 12.47 14.65 -1.33
N PRO A 101 11.94 15.69 -0.63
CA PRO A 101 10.52 16.03 -0.74
C PRO A 101 10.14 16.51 -2.13
N VAL A 102 11.04 17.25 -2.79
CA VAL A 102 10.82 17.75 -4.15
C VAL A 102 10.75 16.57 -5.13
N ALA A 103 11.63 15.59 -4.98
CA ALA A 103 11.62 14.38 -5.80
C ALA A 103 10.36 13.54 -5.58
N LEU A 104 9.92 13.36 -4.33
CA LEU A 104 8.65 12.70 -4.03
C LEU A 104 7.47 13.43 -4.68
N ILE A 105 7.38 14.76 -4.50
CA ILE A 105 6.33 15.58 -5.09
C ILE A 105 6.33 15.46 -6.62
N ALA A 106 7.51 15.58 -7.26
CA ALA A 106 7.65 15.47 -8.70
C ALA A 106 7.24 14.09 -9.22
N ALA A 107 7.66 13.01 -8.55
CA ALA A 107 7.28 11.65 -8.89
C ALA A 107 5.77 11.40 -8.70
N MET A 108 5.17 11.91 -7.61
CA MET A 108 3.73 11.82 -7.36
C MET A 108 2.91 12.59 -8.40
N VAL A 109 3.33 13.81 -8.77
CA VAL A 109 2.67 14.63 -9.81
C VAL A 109 2.77 13.95 -11.17
N LEU A 110 3.92 13.38 -11.52
CA LEU A 110 4.11 12.62 -12.76
C LEU A 110 3.14 11.43 -12.83
N LEU A 111 3.10 10.59 -11.79
CA LEU A 111 2.20 9.44 -11.78
C LEU A 111 0.73 9.83 -11.70
N LEU A 112 0.40 10.91 -10.98
CA LEU A 112 -0.95 11.45 -10.98
C LEU A 112 -1.37 11.86 -12.39
N ALA A 113 -0.54 12.61 -13.10
CA ALA A 113 -0.86 13.08 -14.45
C ALA A 113 -1.06 11.91 -15.42
N VAL A 114 -0.18 10.91 -15.38
CA VAL A 114 -0.26 9.72 -16.24
C VAL A 114 -1.44 8.84 -15.86
N GLY A 115 -1.72 8.65 -14.58
CA GLY A 115 -2.85 7.86 -14.13
C GLY A 115 -4.19 8.54 -14.41
N VAL A 116 -4.29 9.88 -14.29
CA VAL A 116 -5.48 10.65 -14.72
C VAL A 116 -5.67 10.51 -16.23
N TRP A 117 -4.58 10.51 -17.00
CA TRP A 117 -4.66 10.24 -18.44
C TRP A 117 -5.17 8.82 -18.71
N ASP A 118 -4.65 7.81 -18.01
CA ASP A 118 -5.12 6.41 -18.16
C ASP A 118 -6.60 6.23 -17.78
N ASP A 119 -7.02 6.84 -16.66
CA ASP A 119 -8.41 6.84 -16.19
C ASP A 119 -9.36 7.50 -17.21
N ALA A 120 -8.94 8.58 -17.87
CA ALA A 120 -9.73 9.28 -18.88
C ALA A 120 -9.70 8.59 -20.26
N ARG A 121 -8.55 8.03 -20.64
CA ARG A 121 -8.29 7.40 -21.94
C ARG A 121 -7.28 6.30 -21.74
N ALA A 122 -7.74 5.05 -21.70
CA ALA A 122 -6.88 3.87 -21.53
C ALA A 122 -5.61 3.97 -22.40
N ILE A 123 -4.45 4.11 -21.74
CA ILE A 123 -3.16 4.28 -22.39
C ILE A 123 -2.42 2.95 -22.50
N SER A 124 -1.42 2.89 -23.38
CA SER A 124 -0.65 1.67 -23.56
C SER A 124 0.19 1.33 -22.31
N VAL A 125 0.32 0.04 -22.02
CA VAL A 125 1.15 -0.48 -20.92
C VAL A 125 2.58 0.07 -20.95
N ARG A 126 3.15 0.29 -22.15
CA ARG A 126 4.50 0.85 -22.33
C ARG A 126 4.62 2.26 -21.76
N ILE A 127 3.61 3.11 -21.95
CA ILE A 127 3.60 4.48 -21.42
C ILE A 127 3.52 4.43 -19.89
N ARG A 128 2.68 3.55 -19.32
CA ARG A 128 2.55 3.39 -17.86
C ARG A 128 3.86 2.96 -17.21
N PHE A 129 4.48 1.89 -17.72
CA PHE A 129 5.78 1.44 -17.22
C PHE A 129 6.90 2.46 -17.45
N GLY A 130 6.89 3.20 -18.57
CA GLY A 130 7.82 4.29 -18.82
C GLY A 130 7.70 5.43 -17.80
N ALA A 131 6.48 5.83 -17.45
CA ALA A 131 6.22 6.83 -16.43
C ALA A 131 6.63 6.35 -15.03
N GLN A 132 6.36 5.09 -14.69
CA GLN A 132 6.81 4.48 -13.44
C GLN A 132 8.34 4.45 -13.35
N ALA A 133 9.03 4.06 -14.42
CA ALA A 133 10.49 4.08 -14.47
C ALA A 133 11.07 5.49 -14.35
N LEU A 134 10.44 6.49 -15.00
CA LEU A 134 10.85 7.89 -14.88
C LEU A 134 10.62 8.41 -13.45
N ALA A 135 9.51 8.07 -12.80
CA ALA A 135 9.25 8.41 -11.41
C ALA A 135 10.33 7.82 -10.48
N VAL A 136 10.75 6.57 -10.71
CA VAL A 136 11.86 5.97 -9.97
C VAL A 136 13.18 6.70 -10.26
N ALA A 137 13.46 7.06 -11.52
CA ALA A 137 14.68 7.79 -11.87
C ALA A 137 14.76 9.15 -11.15
N VAL A 138 13.63 9.84 -10.97
CA VAL A 138 13.54 11.08 -10.17
C VAL A 138 13.89 10.81 -8.70
N LEU A 139 13.36 9.73 -8.12
CA LEU A 139 13.69 9.34 -6.74
C LEU A 139 15.18 8.98 -6.58
N LEU A 140 15.73 8.18 -7.50
CA LEU A 140 17.16 7.83 -7.53
C LEU A 140 18.06 9.06 -7.60
N GLY A 141 17.69 10.06 -8.43
CA GLY A 141 18.41 11.33 -8.55
C GLY A 141 18.43 12.16 -7.26
N SER A 142 17.52 11.88 -6.31
CA SER A 142 17.51 12.50 -4.97
C SER A 142 18.22 11.67 -3.89
N GLY A 143 18.79 10.52 -4.25
CA GLY A 143 19.48 9.61 -3.32
C GLY A 143 18.60 8.53 -2.72
N VAL A 144 17.32 8.42 -3.12
CA VAL A 144 16.44 7.32 -2.67
C VAL A 144 16.77 6.06 -3.46
N ALA A 145 17.55 5.16 -2.86
CA ALA A 145 17.93 3.88 -3.45
C ALA A 145 18.03 2.78 -2.37
N ILE A 146 17.77 1.54 -2.77
CA ILE A 146 17.89 0.35 -1.92
C ILE A 146 19.32 -0.18 -2.01
N PHE A 147 20.15 0.16 -1.02
CA PHE A 147 21.49 -0.38 -0.83
C PHE A 147 21.50 -1.57 0.13
N ASP A 148 20.56 -1.63 1.05
CA ASP A 148 20.45 -2.71 2.03
C ASP A 148 19.10 -3.42 1.92
N ILE A 149 19.14 -4.75 1.87
CA ILE A 149 17.95 -5.62 1.86
C ILE A 149 17.83 -6.47 3.14
N GLY A 150 18.62 -6.16 4.17
CA GLY A 150 18.60 -6.79 5.49
C GLY A 150 19.66 -7.87 5.65
N ILE A 151 19.60 -8.89 4.79
CA ILE A 151 20.56 -10.01 4.81
C ILE A 151 21.85 -9.65 4.06
N VAL A 152 21.76 -8.74 3.08
CA VAL A 152 22.87 -8.33 2.23
C VAL A 152 22.83 -6.81 2.09
N SER A 153 23.97 -6.17 2.39
CA SER A 153 24.20 -4.76 2.12
C SER A 153 25.17 -4.59 0.95
N LEU A 154 24.79 -3.76 -0.02
CA LEU A 154 25.58 -3.43 -1.20
C LEU A 154 26.69 -2.42 -0.92
N ASP A 155 26.65 -1.74 0.24
CA ASP A 155 27.71 -0.82 0.67
C ASP A 155 29.05 -1.53 0.93
N VAL A 156 29.01 -2.86 1.07
CA VAL A 156 30.19 -3.72 1.25
C VAL A 156 30.90 -4.01 -0.08
N LEU A 157 30.29 -3.69 -1.24
CA LEU A 157 30.90 -3.95 -2.54
C LEU A 157 32.05 -2.97 -2.82
N PRO A 158 33.24 -3.45 -3.23
CA PRO A 158 34.42 -2.59 -3.43
C PRO A 158 34.32 -1.67 -4.67
N TRP A 159 33.34 -1.91 -5.57
CA TRP A 159 33.12 -1.10 -6.77
C TRP A 159 31.85 -0.25 -6.63
N SER A 160 32.04 1.04 -6.32
CA SER A 160 30.94 2.00 -6.06
C SER A 160 29.95 2.15 -7.23
N TRP A 161 30.42 2.08 -8.48
CA TRP A 161 29.53 2.18 -9.65
C TRP A 161 28.66 0.93 -9.85
N LEU A 162 29.19 -0.26 -9.55
CA LEU A 162 28.45 -1.51 -9.67
C LEU A 162 27.41 -1.61 -8.54
N ALA A 163 27.79 -1.23 -7.33
CA ALA A 163 26.86 -1.13 -6.19
C ALA A 163 25.69 -0.20 -6.53
N LEU A 164 25.97 0.99 -7.07
CA LEU A 164 24.94 1.93 -7.50
C LEU A 164 24.05 1.38 -8.61
N ALA A 165 24.60 0.70 -9.61
CA ALA A 165 23.82 0.11 -10.70
C ALA A 165 22.88 -0.99 -10.20
N VAL A 166 23.37 -1.87 -9.32
CA VAL A 166 22.57 -2.94 -8.71
C VAL A 166 21.50 -2.36 -7.78
N ALA A 167 21.86 -1.41 -6.92
CA ALA A 167 20.92 -0.70 -6.05
C ALA A 167 19.81 0.00 -6.85
N SER A 168 20.17 0.66 -7.96
CA SER A 168 19.22 1.32 -8.85
C SER A 168 18.24 0.32 -9.49
N LEU A 169 18.74 -0.84 -9.93
CA LEU A 169 17.91 -1.88 -10.52
C LEU A 169 16.95 -2.49 -9.48
N ILE A 170 17.45 -2.79 -8.27
CA ILE A 170 16.62 -3.29 -7.16
C ILE A 170 15.54 -2.27 -6.81
N THR A 171 15.90 -1.00 -6.70
CA THR A 171 14.95 0.10 -6.43
C THR A 171 13.88 0.19 -7.52
N LEU A 172 14.27 0.14 -8.79
CA LEU A 172 13.34 0.12 -9.92
C LEU A 172 12.35 -1.04 -9.82
N VAL A 173 12.83 -2.26 -9.64
CA VAL A 173 11.97 -3.44 -9.55
C VAL A 173 11.06 -3.36 -8.32
N ALA A 174 11.58 -2.94 -7.17
CA ALA A 174 10.82 -2.85 -5.93
C ALA A 174 9.71 -1.78 -6.00
N VAL A 175 10.04 -0.57 -6.46
CA VAL A 175 9.08 0.54 -6.53
C VAL A 175 8.04 0.29 -7.62
N VAL A 176 8.45 -0.13 -8.83
CA VAL A 176 7.52 -0.50 -9.91
C VAL A 176 6.65 -1.67 -9.49
N GLY A 177 7.23 -2.68 -8.83
CA GLY A 177 6.49 -3.82 -8.29
C GLY A 177 5.44 -3.39 -7.26
N CYS A 178 5.78 -2.50 -6.33
CA CYS A 178 4.85 -1.97 -5.34
C CYS A 178 3.71 -1.16 -5.99
N ILE A 179 4.03 -0.28 -6.95
CA ILE A 179 3.04 0.49 -7.71
C ILE A 179 2.02 -0.45 -8.37
N ASN A 180 2.50 -1.47 -9.07
CA ASN A 180 1.63 -2.44 -9.74
C ASN A 180 0.88 -3.34 -8.75
N ALA A 181 1.46 -3.67 -7.60
CA ALA A 181 0.77 -4.42 -6.55
C ALA A 181 -0.43 -3.65 -5.99
N TYR A 182 -0.27 -2.35 -5.68
CA TYR A 182 -1.38 -1.51 -5.22
C TYR A 182 -2.44 -1.30 -6.30
N ASN A 183 -2.03 -1.13 -7.57
CA ASN A 183 -2.96 -1.04 -8.69
C ASN A 183 -3.81 -2.32 -8.86
N LEU A 184 -3.20 -3.50 -8.74
CA LEU A 184 -3.92 -4.78 -8.84
C LEU A 184 -4.88 -5.04 -7.66
N VAL A 185 -4.55 -4.53 -6.48
CA VAL A 185 -5.34 -4.72 -5.26
C VAL A 185 -6.49 -3.73 -5.16
N ASP A 186 -6.49 -2.64 -5.92
CA ASP A 186 -7.57 -1.66 -6.03
C ASP A 186 -8.83 -2.18 -6.78
N GLY A 187 -9.12 -3.48 -6.67
CA GLY A 187 -10.30 -4.13 -7.24
C GLY A 187 -11.52 -4.19 -6.31
N MET A 188 -11.41 -3.68 -5.10
CA MET A 188 -12.48 -3.70 -4.09
C MET A 188 -12.53 -2.39 -3.30
N ASP A 189 -13.73 -1.83 -3.15
CA ASP A 189 -14.00 -0.63 -2.36
C ASP A 189 -13.33 -0.69 -0.97
N GLY A 190 -12.51 0.32 -0.67
CA GLY A 190 -11.80 0.47 0.60
C GLY A 190 -10.50 -0.31 0.71
N LEU A 191 -10.17 -1.22 -0.23
CA LEU A 191 -9.06 -2.15 -0.04
C LEU A 191 -7.69 -1.48 -0.20
N ALA A 192 -7.36 -0.91 -1.36
CA ALA A 192 -6.03 -0.33 -1.59
C ALA A 192 -5.73 0.82 -0.62
N ALA A 193 -6.66 1.77 -0.48
CA ALA A 193 -6.52 2.87 0.46
C ALA A 193 -6.53 2.41 1.93
N GLY A 194 -7.28 1.36 2.27
CA GLY A 194 -7.31 0.81 3.63
C GLY A 194 -6.00 0.12 4.00
N LEU A 195 -5.43 -0.66 3.08
CA LEU A 195 -4.10 -1.26 3.27
C LEU A 195 -3.05 -0.17 3.43
N GLY A 196 -3.06 0.84 2.54
CA GLY A 196 -2.16 1.99 2.64
C GLY A 196 -2.30 2.77 3.95
N ALA A 197 -3.53 2.96 4.45
CA ALA A 197 -3.76 3.62 5.73
C ALA A 197 -3.21 2.81 6.92
N VAL A 198 -3.32 1.47 6.89
CA VAL A 198 -2.72 0.59 7.90
C VAL A 198 -1.19 0.66 7.86
N THR A 199 -0.58 0.65 6.66
CA THR A 199 0.87 0.85 6.50
C THR A 199 1.32 2.21 7.04
N LEU A 200 0.66 3.31 6.63
CA LEU A 200 1.00 4.66 7.10
C LEU A 200 0.81 4.82 8.60
N ALA A 201 -0.22 4.21 9.20
CA ALA A 201 -0.41 4.23 10.64
C ALA A 201 0.75 3.54 11.38
N GLY A 202 1.24 2.41 10.85
CA GLY A 202 2.42 1.73 11.39
C GLY A 202 3.71 2.55 11.26
N LEU A 203 3.93 3.15 10.09
CA LEU A 203 5.06 4.04 9.85
C LEU A 203 4.99 5.30 10.73
N LEU A 204 3.79 5.86 10.90
CA LEU A 204 3.58 7.01 11.77
C LEU A 204 3.95 6.70 13.21
N TRP A 205 3.53 5.53 13.72
CA TRP A 205 3.93 5.07 15.04
C TRP A 205 5.45 5.01 15.18
N LEU A 206 6.14 4.45 14.17
CA LEU A 206 7.60 4.33 14.15
C LEU A 206 8.30 5.70 14.19
N VAL A 207 7.88 6.63 13.33
CA VAL A 207 8.50 7.96 13.19
C VAL A 207 8.20 8.87 14.39
N MET A 208 7.00 8.74 14.97
CA MET A 208 6.68 9.42 16.23
C MET A 208 7.55 8.90 17.37
N TRP A 209 7.74 7.58 17.46
CA TRP A 209 8.60 6.97 18.47
C TRP A 209 10.07 7.37 18.33
N SER A 210 10.53 7.61 17.10
CA SER A 210 11.90 8.05 16.84
C SER A 210 12.15 9.54 17.08
N GLY A 211 11.13 10.32 17.46
CA GLY A 211 11.26 11.77 17.68
C GLY A 211 11.48 12.60 16.41
N GLN A 212 11.19 12.05 15.21
CA GLN A 212 11.35 12.78 13.95
C GLN A 212 10.07 13.58 13.63
N ALA A 213 9.83 14.64 14.42
CA ALA A 213 8.59 15.40 14.36
C ALA A 213 8.22 15.89 12.94
N PRO A 214 9.11 16.51 12.14
CA PRO A 214 8.75 16.99 10.80
C PRO A 214 8.28 15.86 9.87
N THR A 215 8.97 14.72 9.90
CA THR A 215 8.60 13.52 9.15
C THR A 215 7.23 12.99 9.62
N ALA A 216 6.99 12.94 10.93
CA ALA A 216 5.73 12.46 11.49
C ALA A 216 4.55 13.35 11.06
N MET A 217 4.72 14.68 11.04
CA MET A 217 3.69 15.62 10.58
C MET A 217 3.27 15.34 9.14
N LEU A 218 4.23 15.04 8.28
CA LEU A 218 3.97 14.70 6.89
C LEU A 218 3.19 13.38 6.77
N VAL A 219 3.60 12.35 7.50
CA VAL A 219 2.91 11.04 7.50
C VAL A 219 1.50 11.18 8.10
N PHE A 220 1.31 11.98 9.15
CA PHE A 220 -0.01 12.31 9.72
C PHE A 220 -0.95 12.89 8.66
N ALA A 221 -0.46 13.86 7.89
CA ALA A 221 -1.28 14.51 6.89
C ALA A 221 -1.63 13.57 5.72
N GLN A 222 -0.69 12.73 5.29
CA GLN A 222 -0.91 11.73 4.26
C GLN A 222 -1.91 10.66 4.71
N LEU A 223 -1.82 10.20 5.96
CA LEU A 223 -2.82 9.33 6.58
C LEU A 223 -4.19 10.01 6.63
N GLY A 224 -4.24 11.30 7.00
CA GLY A 224 -5.47 12.09 7.00
C GLY A 224 -6.11 12.20 5.62
N ALA A 225 -5.31 12.38 4.56
CA ALA A 225 -5.80 12.40 3.18
C ALA A 225 -6.45 11.05 2.80
N LEU A 226 -5.80 9.92 3.14
CA LEU A 226 -6.40 8.59 2.92
C LEU A 226 -7.68 8.39 3.73
N VAL A 227 -7.73 8.82 5.00
CA VAL A 227 -8.92 8.72 5.85
C VAL A 227 -10.08 9.53 5.27
N GLY A 228 -9.81 10.74 4.78
CA GLY A 228 -10.82 11.59 4.12
C GLY A 228 -11.40 10.94 2.87
N PHE A 229 -10.56 10.28 2.06
CA PHE A 229 -11.02 9.49 0.92
C PHE A 229 -11.81 8.24 1.35
N LEU A 230 -11.30 7.47 2.31
CA LEU A 230 -11.92 6.25 2.82
C LEU A 230 -13.34 6.49 3.32
N TRP A 231 -13.63 7.66 3.90
CA TRP A 231 -14.99 8.01 4.32
C TRP A 231 -16.04 7.95 3.20
N LEU A 232 -15.64 8.27 1.96
CA LEU A 232 -16.52 8.24 0.78
C LEU A 232 -16.35 6.96 -0.05
N ASN A 233 -15.22 6.28 0.08
CA ASN A 233 -14.92 5.04 -0.63
C ASN A 233 -15.43 3.79 0.11
N LEU A 234 -15.45 3.76 1.44
CA LEU A 234 -15.98 2.63 2.22
C LEU A 234 -17.50 2.52 2.12
N ARG A 235 -18.00 1.27 2.11
CA ARG A 235 -19.44 0.92 2.12
C ARG A 235 -20.02 0.88 3.54
N VAL A 236 -19.70 1.87 4.38
CA VAL A 236 -20.25 1.95 5.75
C VAL A 236 -21.66 2.54 5.68
N GLY A 237 -22.67 1.73 5.98
CA GLY A 237 -24.08 2.14 5.93
C GLY A 237 -24.59 2.45 4.51
N ARG A 238 -23.85 2.04 3.47
CA ARG A 238 -24.17 2.31 2.06
C ARG A 238 -23.98 1.05 1.22
N PRO A 239 -24.76 0.85 0.15
CA PRO A 239 -24.61 -0.33 -0.71
C PRO A 239 -23.38 -0.28 -1.64
N ARG A 240 -22.79 0.91 -1.85
CA ARG A 240 -21.70 1.17 -2.80
C ARG A 240 -20.78 2.32 -2.32
N ALA A 241 -19.54 2.33 -2.80
CA ALA A 241 -18.69 3.52 -2.73
C ALA A 241 -19.31 4.70 -3.49
N LEU A 242 -18.99 5.91 -3.06
CA LEU A 242 -19.38 7.15 -3.75
C LEU A 242 -18.31 7.62 -4.74
N VAL A 243 -17.07 7.21 -4.50
CA VAL A 243 -15.89 7.57 -5.31
C VAL A 243 -14.96 6.37 -5.39
N PHE A 244 -14.27 6.22 -6.51
CA PHE A 244 -13.21 5.24 -6.69
C PHE A 244 -11.84 5.90 -6.68
N LEU A 245 -10.82 5.11 -6.33
CA LEU A 245 -9.44 5.56 -6.23
C LEU A 245 -8.85 5.82 -7.62
N GLY A 246 -9.06 4.88 -8.55
CA GLY A 246 -8.63 4.96 -9.94
C GLY A 246 -7.15 4.61 -10.14
N ASP A 247 -6.71 4.51 -11.39
CA ASP A 247 -5.32 4.24 -11.73
C ASP A 247 -4.42 5.39 -11.27
N ALA A 248 -4.91 6.63 -11.31
CA ALA A 248 -4.25 7.79 -10.72
C ALA A 248 -3.95 7.61 -9.23
N GLY A 249 -4.94 7.19 -8.45
CA GLY A 249 -4.79 7.09 -7.00
C GLY A 249 -3.98 5.88 -6.57
N SER A 250 -4.22 4.72 -7.18
CA SER A 250 -3.55 3.48 -6.81
C SER A 250 -2.05 3.51 -7.14
N THR A 251 -1.68 4.10 -8.28
CA THR A 251 -0.26 4.21 -8.68
C THR A 251 0.51 5.20 -7.82
N THR A 252 -0.05 6.38 -7.55
CA THR A 252 0.56 7.37 -6.65
C THR A 252 0.64 6.85 -5.21
N LEU A 253 -0.37 6.12 -4.72
CA LEU A 253 -0.34 5.50 -3.40
C LEU A 253 0.77 4.43 -3.30
N GLY A 254 0.89 3.55 -4.31
CA GLY A 254 1.95 2.54 -4.33
C GLY A 254 3.36 3.16 -4.35
N LEU A 255 3.55 4.26 -5.09
CA LEU A 255 4.81 5.03 -5.07
C LEU A 255 5.08 5.62 -3.68
N LEU A 256 4.09 6.27 -3.06
CA LEU A 256 4.23 6.91 -1.76
C LEU A 256 4.65 5.91 -0.67
N LEU A 257 4.01 4.75 -0.64
CA LEU A 257 4.30 3.72 0.36
C LEU A 257 5.66 3.09 0.14
N ALA A 258 6.03 2.83 -1.13
CA ALA A 258 7.38 2.37 -1.48
C ALA A 258 8.45 3.39 -1.06
N TYR A 259 8.23 4.67 -1.35
CA TYR A 259 9.12 5.76 -0.93
C TYR A 259 9.36 5.73 0.58
N TRP A 260 8.30 5.67 1.39
CA TRP A 260 8.47 5.72 2.84
C TRP A 260 9.18 4.51 3.42
N VAL A 261 8.83 3.30 2.99
CA VAL A 261 9.51 2.11 3.51
C VAL A 261 10.97 2.06 3.08
N ILE A 262 11.33 2.63 1.92
CA ILE A 262 12.72 2.78 1.49
C ILE A 262 13.42 3.84 2.34
N VAL A 263 12.92 5.07 2.36
CA VAL A 263 13.57 6.18 3.09
C VAL A 263 13.78 5.85 4.57
N LEU A 264 12.80 5.22 5.22
CA LEU A 264 12.88 4.89 6.64
C LEU A 264 13.75 3.66 6.94
N SER A 265 14.08 2.85 5.93
CA SER A 265 14.86 1.63 6.15
C SER A 265 16.32 1.68 5.73
N GLN A 266 16.65 2.57 4.80
CA GLN A 266 17.99 2.60 4.23
C GLN A 266 19.01 3.32 5.13
N PRO A 267 20.31 3.04 4.94
CA PRO A 267 21.39 3.71 5.67
C PRO A 267 21.26 5.24 5.64
N GLY A 268 21.52 5.88 6.78
CA GLY A 268 21.34 7.32 6.99
C GLY A 268 20.09 7.68 7.80
N VAL A 269 19.02 6.87 7.70
CA VAL A 269 17.82 7.01 8.54
C VAL A 269 17.63 5.78 9.43
N ALA A 270 17.62 4.58 8.83
CA ALA A 270 17.62 3.27 9.51
C ALA A 270 16.65 3.14 10.70
N LEU A 271 15.43 3.70 10.60
CA LEU A 271 14.39 3.54 11.61
C LEU A 271 13.67 2.19 11.52
N LEU A 272 13.65 1.60 10.32
CA LEU A 272 13.02 0.32 10.02
C LEU A 272 14.09 -0.65 9.51
N PRO A 273 14.20 -1.89 10.00
CA PRO A 273 15.04 -2.89 9.35
C PRO A 273 14.62 -3.07 7.86
N PRO A 274 15.54 -3.10 6.88
CA PRO A 274 15.20 -3.12 5.45
C PRO A 274 14.21 -4.21 5.02
N GLU A 275 14.37 -5.42 5.51
CA GLU A 275 13.52 -6.57 5.27
C GLU A 275 12.11 -6.41 5.87
N SER A 276 11.95 -5.58 6.91
CA SER A 276 10.64 -5.25 7.46
C SER A 276 9.76 -4.45 6.49
N ALA A 277 10.34 -3.77 5.49
CA ALA A 277 9.57 -3.12 4.43
C ALA A 277 8.62 -4.08 3.71
N LEU A 278 9.04 -5.34 3.51
CA LEU A 278 8.23 -6.39 2.88
C LEU A 278 6.99 -6.75 3.72
N TRP A 279 7.10 -6.68 5.05
CA TRP A 279 5.99 -6.93 5.96
C TRP A 279 4.98 -5.79 5.96
N LEU A 280 5.48 -4.55 5.92
CA LEU A 280 4.65 -3.34 5.88
C LEU A 280 3.86 -3.18 4.57
N LEU A 281 4.33 -3.78 3.48
CA LEU A 281 3.65 -3.87 2.18
C LEU A 281 3.10 -5.26 1.88
N GLY A 282 2.93 -6.05 2.93
CA GLY A 282 2.71 -7.49 2.89
C GLY A 282 1.60 -7.99 1.98
N VAL A 283 0.35 -7.64 2.29
CA VAL A 283 -0.82 -8.17 1.58
C VAL A 283 -0.77 -7.84 0.09
N PRO A 284 -0.49 -6.59 -0.35
CA PRO A 284 -0.36 -6.30 -1.77
C PRO A 284 0.70 -7.13 -2.48
N ILE A 285 1.90 -7.23 -1.92
CA ILE A 285 2.99 -7.94 -2.58
C ILE A 285 2.71 -9.44 -2.63
N VAL A 286 2.29 -10.04 -1.51
CA VAL A 286 2.01 -11.49 -1.44
C VAL A 286 0.83 -11.87 -2.34
N ASP A 287 -0.22 -11.06 -2.40
CA ASP A 287 -1.38 -11.32 -3.26
C ASP A 287 -0.99 -11.30 -4.74
N THR A 288 -0.23 -10.29 -5.16
CA THR A 288 0.27 -10.17 -6.54
C THR A 288 1.21 -11.31 -6.91
N LEU A 289 2.19 -11.64 -6.05
CA LEU A 289 3.10 -12.75 -6.29
C LEU A 289 2.37 -14.09 -6.37
N ARG A 290 1.42 -14.34 -5.46
CA ARG A 290 0.59 -15.56 -5.51
C ARG A 290 -0.10 -15.68 -6.85
N VAL A 291 -0.78 -14.63 -7.31
CA VAL A 291 -1.50 -14.63 -8.59
C VAL A 291 -0.56 -14.86 -9.76
N MET A 292 0.61 -14.20 -9.77
CA MET A 292 1.62 -14.38 -10.83
C MET A 292 2.13 -15.83 -10.89
N VAL A 293 2.50 -16.41 -9.75
CA VAL A 293 3.01 -17.79 -9.65
C VAL A 293 1.93 -18.80 -10.04
N GLU A 294 0.69 -18.64 -9.56
CA GLU A 294 -0.41 -19.54 -9.91
C GLU A 294 -0.73 -19.53 -11.42
N ARG A 295 -0.66 -18.36 -12.07
CA ARG A 295 -0.89 -18.25 -13.52
C ARG A 295 0.23 -18.88 -14.31
N TRP A 296 1.47 -18.61 -13.92
CA TRP A 296 2.64 -19.22 -14.56
C TRP A 296 2.61 -20.74 -14.46
N ALA A 297 2.28 -21.28 -13.28
CA ALA A 297 2.14 -22.72 -13.06
C ALA A 297 1.02 -23.38 -13.91
N ARG A 298 0.06 -22.61 -14.42
CA ARG A 298 -0.99 -23.08 -15.34
C ARG A 298 -0.65 -22.82 -16.82
N GLY A 299 0.57 -22.38 -17.14
CA GLY A 299 0.98 -22.03 -18.51
C GLY A 299 0.41 -20.69 -19.02
N GLY A 300 -0.19 -19.89 -18.14
CA GLY A 300 -0.73 -18.57 -18.46
C GLY A 300 0.29 -17.46 -18.30
N SER A 301 -0.02 -16.27 -18.84
CA SER A 301 0.78 -15.07 -18.61
C SER A 301 0.54 -14.50 -17.20
N PRO A 302 1.59 -14.22 -16.41
CA PRO A 302 1.46 -13.63 -15.07
C PRO A 302 0.77 -12.25 -15.07
N PHE A 303 0.94 -11.49 -16.16
CA PHE A 303 0.56 -10.07 -16.25
C PHE A 303 -0.84 -9.81 -16.82
N LYS A 304 -1.62 -10.85 -17.13
CA LYS A 304 -3.00 -10.68 -17.62
C LYS A 304 -3.96 -10.32 -16.48
N PRO A 305 -4.89 -9.35 -16.62
CA PRO A 305 -5.92 -9.11 -15.61
C PRO A 305 -6.79 -10.37 -15.36
N GLY A 306 -7.29 -10.56 -14.13
CA GLY A 306 -8.18 -11.69 -13.81
C GLY A 306 -8.65 -11.73 -12.36
N HIS A 307 -9.66 -12.56 -12.08
CA HIS A 307 -10.38 -12.63 -10.81
C HIS A 307 -9.75 -13.56 -9.75
N ASP A 308 -8.42 -13.69 -9.76
CA ASP A 308 -7.68 -14.62 -8.90
C ASP A 308 -7.16 -13.98 -7.59
N HIS A 309 -7.39 -12.68 -7.41
CA HIS A 309 -6.98 -11.93 -6.22
C HIS A 309 -7.77 -12.33 -4.98
N LEU A 310 -7.16 -12.17 -3.80
CA LEU A 310 -7.70 -12.72 -2.55
C LEU A 310 -9.10 -12.19 -2.23
N HIS A 311 -9.38 -10.93 -2.57
CA HIS A 311 -10.70 -10.32 -2.37
C HIS A 311 -11.79 -11.02 -3.20
N HIS A 312 -11.50 -11.42 -4.44
CA HIS A 312 -12.42 -12.19 -5.27
C HIS A 312 -12.61 -13.61 -4.73
N LEU A 313 -11.54 -14.25 -4.23
CA LEU A 313 -11.62 -15.59 -3.64
C LEU A 313 -12.48 -15.60 -2.36
N LEU A 314 -12.33 -14.59 -1.50
CA LEU A 314 -13.15 -14.42 -0.29
C LEU A 314 -14.62 -14.19 -0.65
N GLN A 315 -14.90 -13.33 -1.62
CA GLN A 315 -16.27 -13.08 -2.09
C GLN A 315 -16.89 -14.33 -2.73
N GLY A 316 -16.13 -15.08 -3.53
CA GLY A 316 -16.55 -16.36 -4.08
C GLY A 316 -16.84 -17.42 -3.01
N ALA A 317 -16.16 -17.36 -1.86
CA ALA A 317 -16.43 -18.20 -0.70
C ALA A 317 -17.61 -17.70 0.18
N GLY A 318 -18.36 -16.68 -0.26
CA GLY A 318 -19.56 -16.18 0.42
C GLY A 318 -19.34 -15.02 1.40
N PHE A 319 -18.13 -14.44 1.45
CA PHE A 319 -17.90 -13.25 2.25
C PHE A 319 -18.52 -12.02 1.57
N SER A 320 -19.19 -11.16 2.35
CA SER A 320 -19.57 -9.84 1.85
C SER A 320 -18.34 -8.97 1.62
N VAL A 321 -18.46 -7.93 0.78
CA VAL A 321 -17.37 -6.97 0.51
C VAL A 321 -16.74 -6.44 1.80
N ASN A 322 -17.55 -6.01 2.77
CA ASN A 322 -17.06 -5.48 4.04
C ASN A 322 -16.36 -6.55 4.91
N ARG A 323 -16.82 -7.81 4.88
CA ARG A 323 -16.16 -8.91 5.60
C ARG A 323 -14.83 -9.27 4.95
N ALA A 324 -14.79 -9.36 3.63
CA ALA A 324 -13.55 -9.60 2.89
C ALA A 324 -12.52 -8.49 3.15
N LEU A 325 -12.96 -7.23 3.11
CA LEU A 325 -12.14 -6.08 3.49
C LEU A 325 -11.59 -6.21 4.90
N ALA A 326 -12.45 -6.46 5.90
CA ALA A 326 -12.03 -6.58 7.29
C ALA A 326 -10.98 -7.68 7.48
N VAL A 327 -11.17 -8.86 6.88
CA VAL A 327 -10.17 -9.94 6.94
C VAL A 327 -8.84 -9.50 6.35
N MET A 328 -8.84 -8.87 5.17
CA MET A 328 -7.61 -8.43 4.51
C MET A 328 -6.89 -7.33 5.31
N LEU A 329 -7.63 -6.37 5.89
CA LEU A 329 -7.06 -5.34 6.75
C LEU A 329 -6.49 -5.92 8.05
N LEU A 330 -7.17 -6.90 8.66
CA LEU A 330 -6.67 -7.58 9.86
C LEU A 330 -5.37 -8.35 9.57
N VAL A 331 -5.35 -9.13 8.48
CA VAL A 331 -4.13 -9.85 8.06
C VAL A 331 -3.00 -8.87 7.79
N HIS A 332 -3.27 -7.77 7.08
CA HIS A 332 -2.26 -6.77 6.81
C HIS A 332 -1.76 -6.05 8.06
N GLY A 333 -2.66 -5.71 8.98
CA GLY A 333 -2.32 -5.12 10.28
C GLY A 333 -1.43 -6.03 11.10
N LEU A 334 -1.70 -7.35 11.12
CA LEU A 334 -0.81 -8.32 11.76
C LEU A 334 0.58 -8.33 11.11
N MET A 335 0.67 -8.25 9.78
CA MET A 335 1.96 -8.16 9.09
C MET A 335 2.72 -6.88 9.42
N VAL A 336 2.03 -5.73 9.46
CA VAL A 336 2.63 -4.45 9.88
C VAL A 336 3.14 -4.56 11.31
N VAL A 337 2.37 -5.14 12.23
CA VAL A 337 2.80 -5.36 13.62
C VAL A 337 4.03 -6.25 13.68
N VAL A 338 4.13 -7.32 12.89
CA VAL A 338 5.33 -8.16 12.83
C VAL A 338 6.56 -7.37 12.36
N GLY A 339 6.43 -6.56 11.30
CA GLY A 339 7.53 -5.70 10.84
C GLY A 339 7.97 -4.66 11.89
N LEU A 340 7.00 -4.00 12.54
CA LEU A 340 7.31 -3.06 13.62
C LEU A 340 7.90 -3.75 14.85
N ALA A 341 7.44 -4.95 15.18
CA ALA A 341 7.98 -5.73 16.28
C ALA A 341 9.44 -6.11 16.04
N GLN A 342 9.85 -6.38 14.80
CA GLN A 342 11.28 -6.57 14.50
C GLN A 342 12.09 -5.33 14.84
N ALA A 343 11.62 -4.14 14.49
CA ALA A 343 12.33 -2.89 14.78
C ALA A 343 12.59 -2.69 16.30
N GLN A 344 11.72 -3.23 17.15
CA GLN A 344 11.83 -3.10 18.62
C GLN A 344 12.52 -4.29 19.30
N LEU A 345 12.28 -5.51 18.79
CA LEU A 345 12.74 -6.76 19.40
C LEU A 345 14.03 -7.29 18.77
N HIS A 346 14.49 -6.65 17.68
CA HIS A 346 15.72 -6.99 16.97
C HIS A 346 15.77 -8.48 16.52
N PHE A 347 14.67 -8.99 15.98
CA PHE A 347 14.68 -10.33 15.39
C PHE A 347 15.69 -10.41 14.23
N PRO A 348 16.41 -11.55 14.08
CA PRO A 348 17.36 -11.75 12.99
C PRO A 348 16.73 -11.56 11.61
N PRO A 349 17.40 -10.86 10.67
CA PRO A 349 16.92 -10.64 9.31
C PRO A 349 16.52 -11.92 8.57
N GLU A 350 17.27 -13.01 8.79
CA GLU A 350 17.06 -14.29 8.12
C GLU A 350 15.71 -14.91 8.51
N ILE A 351 15.32 -14.79 9.78
CA ILE A 351 14.03 -15.29 10.27
C ILE A 351 12.88 -14.48 9.67
N MET A 352 13.05 -13.17 9.55
CA MET A 352 12.04 -12.28 8.99
C MET A 352 11.85 -12.48 7.49
N VAL A 353 12.93 -12.66 6.73
CA VAL A 353 12.85 -12.99 5.31
C VAL A 353 12.29 -14.39 5.09
N LEU A 354 12.70 -15.39 5.87
CA LEU A 354 12.15 -16.74 5.78
C LEU A 354 10.66 -16.76 6.12
N GLY A 355 10.27 -16.08 7.20
CA GLY A 355 8.87 -15.93 7.61
C GLY A 355 8.02 -15.28 6.52
N TRP A 356 8.54 -14.22 5.89
CA TRP A 356 7.87 -13.56 4.78
C TRP A 356 7.75 -14.47 3.55
N ALA A 357 8.83 -15.18 3.19
CA ALA A 357 8.85 -16.10 2.07
C ALA A 357 7.84 -17.25 2.25
N LEU A 358 7.61 -17.71 3.49
CA LEU A 358 6.61 -18.73 3.83
C LEU A 358 5.16 -18.23 3.65
N LEU A 359 4.91 -16.93 3.60
CA LEU A 359 3.56 -16.40 3.34
C LEU A 359 3.06 -16.75 1.94
N LEU A 360 3.96 -16.88 0.96
CA LEU A 360 3.59 -17.25 -0.40
C LEU A 360 2.93 -18.64 -0.45
N PRO A 361 3.57 -19.76 -0.04
CA PRO A 361 2.92 -21.07 -0.03
C PRO A 361 1.70 -21.13 0.90
N VAL A 362 1.71 -20.44 2.04
CA VAL A 362 0.54 -20.33 2.93
C VAL A 362 -0.64 -19.67 2.20
N SER A 363 -0.39 -18.57 1.49
CA SER A 363 -1.43 -17.87 0.70
C SER A 363 -1.98 -18.73 -0.44
N MET A 364 -1.12 -19.55 -1.09
CA MET A 364 -1.54 -20.49 -2.13
C MET A 364 -2.44 -21.60 -1.55
N LEU A 365 -2.09 -22.14 -0.38
CA LEU A 365 -2.93 -23.12 0.33
C LEU A 365 -4.28 -22.51 0.72
N GLY A 366 -4.28 -21.30 1.27
CA GLY A 366 -5.49 -20.54 1.59
C GLY A 366 -6.37 -20.31 0.36
N ALA A 367 -5.79 -19.88 -0.76
CA ALA A 367 -6.51 -19.69 -2.02
C ALA A 367 -7.16 -20.98 -2.53
N ARG A 368 -6.46 -22.12 -2.46
CA ARG A 368 -7.03 -23.43 -2.81
C ARG A 368 -8.23 -23.79 -1.93
N ARG A 369 -8.13 -23.56 -0.62
CA ARG A 369 -9.24 -23.80 0.32
C ARG A 369 -10.44 -22.91 0.04
N LEU A 370 -10.22 -21.62 -0.22
CA LEU A 370 -11.31 -20.69 -0.57
C LEU A 370 -12.01 -21.09 -1.86
N ARG A 371 -11.27 -21.52 -2.89
CA ARG A 371 -11.85 -22.04 -4.14
C ARG A 371 -12.68 -23.31 -3.90
N GLN A 372 -12.23 -24.21 -3.03
CA GLN A 372 -13.01 -25.41 -2.65
C GLN A 372 -14.33 -25.02 -1.97
N VAL A 373 -14.30 -24.09 -1.02
CA VAL A 373 -15.51 -23.58 -0.36
C VAL A 373 -16.46 -22.97 -1.39
N ALA A 374 -15.95 -22.11 -2.27
CA ALA A 374 -16.75 -21.49 -3.34
C ALA A 374 -17.46 -22.55 -4.21
N MET A 375 -16.74 -23.59 -4.65
CA MET A 375 -17.32 -24.69 -5.44
C MET A 375 -18.37 -25.51 -4.68
N THR A 376 -18.18 -25.72 -3.37
CA THR A 376 -19.19 -26.41 -2.55
C THR A 376 -20.47 -25.60 -2.42
N SER A 377 -20.37 -24.28 -2.25
CA SER A 377 -21.52 -23.39 -2.13
C SER A 377 -22.29 -23.22 -3.45
N SER A 378 -21.61 -23.32 -4.60
CA SER A 378 -22.23 -23.26 -5.92
C SER A 378 -22.74 -24.62 -6.45
N GLY A 379 -22.52 -25.72 -5.71
CA GLY A 379 -22.90 -27.06 -6.15
C GLY A 379 -22.04 -27.65 -7.28
N THR A 380 -20.87 -27.06 -7.57
CA THR A 380 -20.00 -27.41 -8.71
C THR A 380 -18.71 -28.09 -8.26
N LEU A 381 -18.79 -29.04 -7.33
CA LEU A 381 -17.62 -29.85 -6.96
C LEU A 381 -17.23 -30.78 -8.13
N PRO A 382 -15.92 -30.95 -8.41
CA PRO A 382 -15.46 -32.01 -9.30
C PRO A 382 -15.92 -33.38 -8.79
N ALA A 383 -16.35 -34.28 -9.70
CA ALA A 383 -16.92 -35.59 -9.36
C ALA A 383 -16.01 -36.42 -8.42
N ALA A 384 -14.69 -36.32 -8.56
CA ALA A 384 -13.72 -36.99 -7.71
C ALA A 384 -13.77 -36.54 -6.23
N THR A 385 -14.10 -35.27 -5.97
CA THR A 385 -14.19 -34.71 -4.61
C THR A 385 -15.53 -35.03 -3.94
N LEU A 386 -16.61 -35.11 -4.73
CA LEU A 386 -17.91 -35.62 -4.27
C LEU A 386 -17.81 -37.09 -3.84
N ALA A 387 -17.08 -37.92 -4.58
CA ALA A 387 -16.87 -39.32 -4.24
C ALA A 387 -16.16 -39.50 -2.88
N LEU A 388 -15.12 -38.70 -2.61
CA LEU A 388 -14.40 -38.72 -1.32
C LEU A 388 -15.25 -38.18 -0.16
N ALA A 389 -16.03 -37.12 -0.39
CA ALA A 389 -16.93 -36.56 0.62
C ALA A 389 -18.10 -37.51 0.94
N GLN A 390 -18.56 -38.30 -0.03
CA GLN A 390 -19.60 -39.33 0.17
C GLN A 390 -19.04 -40.58 0.86
N GLN A 391 -17.81 -41.00 0.54
CA GLN A 391 -17.15 -42.12 1.24
C GLN A 391 -16.86 -41.83 2.72
N GLY A 392 -16.55 -40.58 3.08
CA GLY A 392 -16.40 -40.18 4.48
C GLY A 392 -17.72 -40.20 5.30
N ARG A 393 -18.88 -40.11 4.63
CA ARG A 393 -20.20 -40.18 5.29
C ARG A 393 -20.75 -41.60 5.40
N SER A 394 -20.28 -42.55 4.58
CA SER A 394 -20.71 -43.95 4.64
C SER A 394 -19.95 -44.80 5.66
N GLY A 395 -18.86 -44.30 6.25
CA GLY A 395 -18.05 -45.01 7.25
C GLY A 395 -18.54 -44.87 8.71
N HIS A 396 -19.70 -44.24 8.95
CA HIS A 396 -20.28 -44.03 10.28
C HIS A 396 -21.72 -44.58 10.39
N ARG A 397 -22.01 -45.68 9.71
CA ARG A 397 -23.21 -46.49 9.98
C ARG A 397 -22.85 -47.92 10.28
#